data_AF-T1D1E6-F1
#
_entry.id   AF-T1D1E6-F1
#
_cell.length_a   1.000
_cell.length_b   1.000
_cell.length_c   1.000
_cell.angle_alpha   90.00
_cell.angle_beta   90.00
_cell.angle_gamma   90.00
#
_symmetry.space_group_name_H-M   'P 1'
#
loop_
_entity.id
_entity.type
_entity.pdbx_description
1 polymer ?
#
loop_
_entity_poly.entity_id
_entity_poly.type
_entity_poly.pdbx_seq_one_letter_code
_entity_poly.pdbx_strand_id
1 'polypeptide(L)'
;RLGSQSVGGPILNVAMVGSVGSDPLGGFYRNKLRRASVNFLSEPVKDGTTGTVIVLTTPDAQRTMLAYQGTSSTINYDSCLASIISRTNILVVEGYLFEHPDTIKNITKACKDAHSKGALVAVTASDLSCIERHYDDLWEIIGNY
;
A
#
# COMPACT_ATOMS: atom_id res chain seq x y z
N ARG A 1 3.68 -8.89 24.13
CA ARG A 1 2.67 -7.80 24.09
C ARG A 1 3.44 -6.49 24.04
N LEU A 2 3.59 -5.90 22.84
CA LEU A 2 4.18 -4.56 22.73
C LEU A 2 3.25 -3.56 23.43
N GLY A 3 3.83 -2.76 24.31
CA GLY A 3 3.13 -1.95 25.31
C GLY A 3 2.20 -0.91 24.70
N SER A 4 0.97 -0.89 25.20
CA SER A 4 -0.01 0.16 24.96
C SER A 4 0.26 1.34 25.90
N GLN A 5 1.35 2.08 25.68
CA GLN A 5 1.36 3.45 26.17
C GLN A 5 0.65 4.31 25.13
N SER A 6 -0.43 4.95 25.54
CA SER A 6 -1.06 6.01 24.76
C SER A 6 -0.04 7.12 24.61
N VAL A 7 0.56 7.22 23.42
CA VAL A 7 1.37 8.37 23.06
C VAL A 7 0.39 9.54 22.94
N GLY A 8 0.55 10.55 23.79
CA GLY A 8 -0.29 11.76 23.83
C GLY A 8 -0.05 12.67 22.62
N GLY A 9 -0.29 12.15 21.42
CA GLY A 9 -0.20 12.86 20.15
C GLY A 9 -1.58 13.12 19.54
N PRO A 10 -1.64 13.94 18.48
CA PRO A 10 -2.87 14.14 17.71
C PRO A 10 -3.38 12.81 17.16
N ILE A 11 -4.71 12.70 17.07
CA ILE A 11 -5.36 11.53 16.46
C ILE A 11 -4.94 11.45 15.00
N LEU A 12 -4.29 10.35 14.62
CA LEU A 12 -3.92 10.08 13.24
C LEU A 12 -5.09 9.42 12.51
N ASN A 13 -5.56 10.04 11.44
CA ASN A 13 -6.51 9.42 10.52
C ASN A 13 -5.72 8.64 9.47
N VAL A 14 -5.74 7.31 9.59
CA VAL A 14 -4.97 6.43 8.69
C VAL A 14 -5.93 5.75 7.72
N ALA A 15 -5.60 5.85 6.44
CA ALA A 15 -6.28 5.13 5.39
C ALA A 15 -5.28 4.28 4.61
N MET A 16 -5.75 3.17 4.08
CA MET A 16 -4.96 2.27 3.22
C MET A 16 -5.74 2.01 1.95
N VAL A 17 -5.03 2.04 0.83
CA VAL A 17 -5.55 1.66 -0.49
C VAL A 17 -4.79 0.45 -0.99
N GLY A 18 -5.51 -0.47 -1.61
CA GLY A 18 -5.01 -1.71 -2.15
C GLY A 18 -6.18 -2.60 -2.54
N SER A 19 -5.94 -3.77 -3.13
CA SER A 19 -7.03 -4.62 -3.62
C SER A 19 -7.09 -5.94 -2.87
N VAL A 20 -8.30 -6.36 -2.51
CA VAL A 20 -8.61 -7.66 -1.93
C VAL A 20 -9.75 -8.31 -2.69
N GLY A 21 -9.80 -9.64 -2.70
CA GLY A 21 -10.93 -10.37 -3.27
C GLY A 21 -12.17 -10.27 -2.37
N SER A 22 -13.33 -10.59 -2.93
CA SER A 22 -14.58 -10.79 -2.17
C SER A 22 -14.62 -12.12 -1.40
N ASP A 23 -13.46 -12.73 -1.18
CA ASP A 23 -13.29 -14.02 -0.51
C ASP A 23 -13.19 -13.86 1.03
N PRO A 24 -13.20 -14.96 1.79
CA PRO A 24 -13.09 -14.90 3.25
C PRO A 24 -11.81 -14.23 3.76
N LEU A 25 -10.70 -14.32 3.00
CA LEU A 25 -9.42 -13.72 3.37
C LEU A 25 -9.46 -12.19 3.24
N GLY A 26 -10.10 -11.67 2.20
CA GLY A 26 -10.31 -10.23 2.01
C GLY A 26 -11.21 -9.66 3.10
N GLY A 27 -12.28 -10.39 3.44
CA GLY A 27 -13.13 -10.06 4.59
C GLY A 27 -12.35 -10.04 5.92
N PHE A 28 -11.49 -11.03 6.14
CA PHE A 28 -10.62 -11.09 7.32
C PHE A 28 -9.64 -9.90 7.38
N TYR A 29 -8.96 -9.59 6.27
CA TYR A 29 -8.00 -8.49 6.17
C TYR A 29 -8.65 -7.13 6.48
N ARG A 30 -9.78 -6.82 5.84
CA ARG A 30 -10.54 -5.57 6.07
C ARG A 30 -11.02 -5.45 7.51
N ASN A 31 -11.49 -6.55 8.10
CA ASN A 31 -11.91 -6.57 9.50
C ASN A 31 -10.75 -6.30 10.46
N LYS A 32 -9.53 -6.76 10.16
CA LYS A 32 -8.33 -6.50 10.96
C LYS A 32 -7.92 -5.02 10.89
N LEU A 33 -7.90 -4.44 9.69
CA LEU A 33 -7.60 -3.01 9.51
C LEU A 33 -8.62 -2.12 10.23
N ARG A 34 -9.92 -2.42 10.10
CA ARG A 34 -10.97 -1.68 10.82
C ARG A 34 -10.78 -1.74 12.34
N ARG A 35 -10.41 -2.89 12.90
CA ARG A 35 -10.13 -3.04 14.34
C ARG A 35 -8.90 -2.27 14.80
N ALA A 36 -7.98 -1.98 13.89
CA ALA A 36 -6.80 -1.13 14.11
C ALA A 36 -7.07 0.35 13.80
N SER A 37 -8.34 0.73 13.57
CA SER A 37 -8.74 2.10 13.18
C SER A 37 -8.08 2.59 11.88
N VAL A 38 -7.80 1.68 10.95
CA VAL A 38 -7.33 1.98 9.59
C VAL A 38 -8.49 1.84 8.61
N ASN A 39 -8.76 2.91 7.86
CA ASN A 39 -9.80 2.93 6.84
C ASN A 39 -9.28 2.29 5.55
N PHE A 40 -9.73 1.08 5.25
CA PHE A 40 -9.42 0.44 3.96
C PHE A 40 -10.37 0.95 2.88
N LEU A 41 -9.85 1.70 1.92
CA LEU A 41 -10.63 2.52 0.99
C LEU A 41 -11.25 1.74 -0.16
N SER A 42 -10.63 0.64 -0.57
CA SER A 42 -11.08 -0.12 -1.74
C SER A 42 -12.22 -1.07 -1.39
N GLU A 43 -13.17 -1.15 -2.30
CA GLU A 43 -14.18 -2.21 -2.27
C GLU A 43 -13.56 -3.56 -2.68
N PRO A 44 -14.03 -4.68 -2.09
CA PRO A 44 -13.57 -6.00 -2.50
C PRO A 44 -13.89 -6.27 -3.98
N VAL A 45 -12.92 -6.84 -4.69
CA VAL A 45 -13.12 -7.23 -6.09
C VAL A 45 -13.98 -8.48 -6.14
N LYS A 46 -15.15 -8.34 -6.78
CA LYS A 46 -16.10 -9.44 -6.96
C LYS A 46 -15.44 -10.59 -7.72
N ASP A 47 -15.62 -11.80 -7.20
CA ASP A 47 -15.04 -13.04 -7.75
C ASP A 47 -13.49 -13.03 -7.79
N GLY A 48 -12.86 -12.05 -7.12
CA GLY A 48 -11.42 -11.94 -6.98
C GLY A 48 -10.88 -12.80 -5.83
N THR A 49 -9.57 -13.07 -5.87
CA THR A 49 -8.85 -13.81 -4.83
C THR A 49 -7.89 -12.87 -4.11
N THR A 50 -7.94 -12.84 -2.79
CA THR A 50 -7.05 -12.02 -1.97
C THR A 50 -5.63 -12.56 -2.04
N GLY A 51 -4.65 -11.68 -2.24
CA GLY A 51 -3.24 -12.05 -2.22
C GLY A 51 -2.84 -12.71 -0.91
N THR A 52 -1.92 -13.67 -0.97
CA THR A 52 -1.39 -14.38 0.19
C THR A 52 0.12 -14.45 0.13
N VAL A 53 0.75 -14.47 1.30
CA VAL A 53 2.19 -14.65 1.41
C VAL A 53 2.44 -15.80 2.39
N ILE A 54 3.14 -16.83 1.93
CA ILE A 54 3.67 -17.86 2.80
C ILE A 54 5.03 -17.36 3.31
N VAL A 55 5.14 -17.21 4.63
CA VAL A 55 6.36 -16.73 5.29
C VAL A 55 7.07 -17.89 5.95
N LEU A 56 8.21 -18.29 5.39
CA LEU A 56 9.07 -19.33 5.94
C LEU A 56 10.11 -18.65 6.85
N THR A 57 10.16 -19.03 8.13
CA THR A 57 11.04 -18.41 9.12
C THR A 57 12.06 -19.42 9.64
N THR A 58 13.34 -19.10 9.53
CA THR A 58 14.45 -19.90 10.06
C THR A 58 14.71 -19.57 11.54
N PRO A 59 15.45 -20.42 12.29
CA PRO A 59 15.72 -20.19 13.71
C PRO A 59 16.46 -18.87 14.03
N ASP A 60 17.22 -18.34 13.07
CA ASP A 60 17.88 -17.03 13.15
C ASP A 60 16.94 -15.85 12.81
N ALA A 61 15.63 -16.10 12.72
CA ALA A 61 14.57 -15.14 12.45
C ALA A 61 14.61 -14.47 11.06
N GLN A 62 15.41 -14.98 10.12
CA GLN A 62 15.29 -14.60 8.71
C GLN A 62 13.94 -15.09 8.15
N ARG A 63 13.40 -14.34 7.19
CA ARG A 63 12.12 -14.67 6.53
C ARG A 63 12.31 -14.78 5.03
N THR A 64 11.82 -15.88 4.46
CA THR A 64 11.61 -16.02 3.01
C THR A 64 10.13 -15.89 2.73
N MET A 65 9.76 -14.97 1.85
CA MET A 65 8.37 -14.66 1.50
C MET A 65 8.05 -15.24 0.12
N LEU A 66 7.06 -16.12 0.06
CA LEU A 66 6.53 -16.68 -1.19
C LEU A 66 5.16 -16.04 -1.43
N ALA A 67 5.13 -15.02 -2.28
CA ALA A 67 3.95 -14.20 -2.51
C ALA A 67 3.13 -14.69 -3.72
N TYR A 68 1.83 -14.83 -3.52
CA TYR A 68 0.84 -14.91 -4.57
C TYR A 68 0.01 -13.63 -4.53
N GLN A 69 0.12 -12.78 -5.55
CA GLN A 69 -0.48 -11.45 -5.53
C GLN A 69 -2.01 -11.47 -5.62
N GLY A 70 -2.61 -12.51 -6.22
CA GLY A 70 -4.06 -12.56 -6.45
C GLY A 70 -4.55 -11.28 -7.14
N THR A 71 -5.53 -10.61 -6.55
CA THR A 71 -6.04 -9.33 -7.02
C THR A 71 -5.30 -8.11 -6.43
N SER A 72 -4.34 -8.30 -5.53
CA SER A 72 -3.66 -7.22 -4.81
C SER A 72 -2.66 -6.41 -5.64
N SER A 73 -2.37 -6.84 -6.87
CA SER A 73 -1.44 -6.18 -7.79
C SER A 73 -2.00 -4.92 -8.45
N THR A 74 -3.31 -4.67 -8.36
CA THR A 74 -3.96 -3.56 -9.06
C THR A 74 -4.42 -2.48 -8.09
N ILE A 75 -4.15 -1.23 -8.45
CA ILE A 75 -4.71 -0.05 -7.79
C ILE A 75 -5.34 0.80 -8.87
N ASN A 76 -6.60 1.22 -8.65
CA ASN A 76 -7.28 2.16 -9.53
C ASN A 76 -7.27 3.56 -8.91
N TYR A 77 -6.71 4.54 -9.63
CA TYR A 77 -6.73 5.94 -9.21
C TYR A 77 -7.95 6.67 -9.76
N ASP A 78 -9.09 6.42 -9.15
CA ASP A 78 -10.39 7.02 -9.50
C ASP A 78 -10.64 8.37 -8.80
N SER A 79 -11.81 8.97 -9.07
CA SER A 79 -12.20 10.26 -8.49
C SER A 79 -12.41 10.21 -6.97
N CYS A 80 -12.75 9.05 -6.42
CA CYS A 80 -12.89 8.87 -4.98
C CYS A 80 -11.53 8.93 -4.31
N LEU A 81 -10.57 8.15 -4.82
CA LEU A 81 -9.20 8.14 -4.31
C LEU A 81 -8.53 9.52 -4.50
N ALA A 82 -8.73 10.18 -5.64
CA ALA A 82 -8.21 11.52 -5.87
C ALA A 82 -8.74 12.56 -4.86
N SER A 83 -10.03 12.48 -4.50
CA SER A 83 -10.63 13.34 -3.47
C SER A 83 -9.98 13.14 -2.09
N ILE A 84 -9.65 11.90 -1.74
CA ILE A 84 -8.96 11.57 -0.49
C ILE A 84 -7.51 12.07 -0.53
N ILE A 85 -6.77 11.76 -1.59
CA ILE A 85 -5.37 12.21 -1.76
C ILE A 85 -5.26 13.72 -1.65
N SER A 86 -6.23 14.48 -2.18
CA SER A 86 -6.21 15.94 -2.11
C SER A 86 -6.22 16.53 -0.69
N ARG A 87 -6.55 15.72 0.32
CA ARG A 87 -6.63 16.10 1.73
C ARG A 87 -5.60 15.37 2.60
N THR A 88 -4.74 14.57 1.98
CA THR A 88 -3.73 13.77 2.66
C THR A 88 -2.51 14.64 2.99
N ASN A 89 -1.98 14.51 4.21
CA ASN A 89 -0.74 15.18 4.59
C ASN A 89 0.51 14.38 4.23
N ILE A 90 0.42 13.04 4.24
CA ILE A 90 1.52 12.13 3.92
C ILE A 90 0.97 10.95 3.11
N LEU A 91 1.51 10.74 1.91
CA LEU A 91 1.25 9.56 1.09
C LEU A 91 2.46 8.62 1.19
N VAL A 92 2.24 7.38 1.64
CA VAL A 92 3.27 6.35 1.67
C VAL A 92 2.96 5.29 0.61
N VAL A 93 3.93 5.00 -0.24
CA VAL A 93 3.83 4.05 -1.35
C VAL A 93 4.80 2.88 -1.14
N GLU A 94 4.30 1.66 -1.32
CA GLU A 94 5.15 0.46 -1.30
C GLU A 94 5.85 0.27 -2.65
N GLY A 95 7.14 -0.08 -2.62
CA GLY A 95 7.94 -0.35 -3.80
C GLY A 95 7.46 -1.57 -4.60
N TYR A 96 6.87 -2.57 -3.93
CA TYR A 96 6.30 -3.74 -4.62
C TYR A 96 5.19 -3.41 -5.64
N LEU A 97 4.59 -2.23 -5.54
CA LEU A 97 3.54 -1.82 -6.47
C LEU A 97 4.08 -1.41 -7.85
N PHE A 98 5.40 -1.32 -8.00
CA PHE A 98 6.06 -0.97 -9.25
C PHE A 98 6.19 -2.16 -10.21
N GLU A 99 5.77 -3.36 -9.81
CA GLU A 99 5.90 -4.56 -10.66
C GLU A 99 4.92 -4.60 -11.84
N HIS A 100 3.86 -3.77 -11.83
CA HIS A 100 2.83 -3.74 -12.87
C HIS A 100 2.74 -2.37 -13.54
N PRO A 101 2.91 -2.26 -14.88
CA PRO A 101 2.95 -0.96 -15.58
C PRO A 101 1.72 -0.08 -15.36
N ASP A 102 0.51 -0.66 -15.30
CA ASP A 102 -0.70 0.13 -15.06
C ASP A 102 -0.81 0.62 -13.61
N THR A 103 -0.29 -0.17 -12.66
CA THR A 103 -0.20 0.23 -11.25
C THR A 103 0.82 1.36 -11.09
N ILE A 104 1.98 1.30 -11.77
CA ILE A 104 2.96 2.39 -11.81
C ILE A 104 2.29 3.69 -12.27
N LYS A 105 1.57 3.68 -13.40
CA LYS A 105 0.88 4.90 -13.91
C LYS A 105 -0.08 5.50 -12.88
N ASN A 106 -0.87 4.66 -12.21
CA ASN A 106 -1.83 5.10 -11.20
C ASN A 106 -1.14 5.67 -9.96
N ILE A 107 -0.03 5.07 -9.53
CA ILE A 107 0.77 5.55 -8.39
C ILE A 107 1.48 6.85 -8.74
N THR A 108 2.09 6.96 -9.91
CA THR A 108 2.74 8.21 -10.36
C THR A 108 1.74 9.36 -10.38
N LYS A 109 0.50 9.11 -10.83
CA LYS A 109 -0.57 10.12 -10.80
C LYS A 109 -0.97 10.47 -9.36
N ALA A 110 -1.10 9.49 -8.48
CA ALA A 110 -1.37 9.70 -7.06
C ALA A 110 -0.28 10.54 -6.37
N CYS A 111 1.01 10.22 -6.60
CA CYS A 111 2.15 10.96 -6.07
C CYS A 111 2.16 12.40 -6.56
N LYS A 112 2.00 12.61 -7.87
CA LYS A 112 1.94 13.94 -8.46
C LYS A 112 0.81 14.79 -7.88
N ASP A 113 -0.39 14.22 -7.78
CA ASP A 113 -1.55 14.93 -7.22
C ASP A 113 -1.33 15.25 -5.73
N ALA A 114 -0.84 14.29 -4.94
CA ALA A 114 -0.52 14.48 -3.53
C ALA A 114 0.49 15.61 -3.33
N HIS A 115 1.62 15.54 -4.04
CA HIS A 115 2.68 16.55 -4.00
C HIS A 115 2.16 17.94 -4.39
N SER A 116 1.36 18.04 -5.46
CA SER A 116 0.77 19.31 -5.90
C SER A 116 -0.16 19.96 -4.87
N LYS A 117 -0.64 19.20 -3.89
CA LYS A 117 -1.48 19.66 -2.77
C LYS A 117 -0.70 19.87 -1.47
N GLY A 118 0.63 19.72 -1.52
CA GLY A 118 1.53 19.92 -0.38
C GLY A 118 1.64 18.70 0.53
N ALA A 119 1.21 17.52 0.10
CA ALA A 119 1.45 16.28 0.83
C ALA A 119 2.93 15.88 0.72
N LEU A 120 3.49 15.32 1.79
CA LEU A 120 4.78 14.62 1.72
C LEU A 120 4.57 13.26 1.06
N VAL A 121 5.30 12.98 -0.02
CA VAL A 121 5.33 11.65 -0.64
C VAL A 121 6.53 10.88 -0.08
N ALA A 122 6.29 9.65 0.36
CA ALA A 122 7.31 8.73 0.84
C ALA A 122 7.17 7.39 0.13
N VAL A 123 8.29 6.79 -0.27
CA VAL A 123 8.32 5.50 -0.94
C VAL A 123 9.19 4.53 -0.14
N THR A 124 8.72 3.30 0.05
CA THR A 124 9.53 2.24 0.63
C THR A 124 10.33 1.54 -0.46
N ALA A 125 11.61 1.31 -0.23
CA ALA A 125 12.47 0.50 -1.09
C ALA A 125 11.98 -0.96 -1.28
N SER A 126 11.18 -1.48 -0.35
CA SER A 126 10.61 -2.84 -0.34
C SER A 126 11.66 -3.96 -0.39
N ASP A 127 12.16 -4.29 -1.58
CA ASP A 127 13.12 -5.36 -1.84
C ASP A 127 14.14 -4.91 -2.87
N LEU A 128 15.40 -5.36 -2.72
CA LEU A 128 16.48 -5.00 -3.62
C LEU A 128 16.15 -5.35 -5.07
N SER A 129 15.55 -6.51 -5.32
CA SER A 129 15.24 -6.95 -6.68
C SER A 129 14.16 -6.09 -7.34
N CYS A 130 13.25 -5.49 -6.55
CA CYS A 130 12.26 -4.56 -7.05
C CYS A 130 12.92 -3.25 -7.51
N ILE A 131 13.90 -2.76 -6.73
CA ILE A 131 14.68 -1.56 -7.08
C ILE A 131 15.48 -1.79 -8.36
N GLU A 132 16.16 -2.93 -8.47
CA GLU A 132 16.97 -3.25 -9.66
C GLU A 132 16.13 -3.33 -10.94
N ARG A 133 14.88 -3.85 -10.85
CA ARG A 133 13.97 -3.95 -12.00
C ARG A 133 13.30 -2.63 -12.38
N HIS A 134 13.00 -1.78 -11.39
CA HIS A 134 12.16 -0.59 -11.56
C HIS A 134 12.85 0.69 -11.08
N TYR A 135 14.18 0.73 -11.24
CA TYR A 135 15.02 1.82 -10.74
C TYR A 135 14.54 3.18 -11.25
N ASP A 136 14.31 3.31 -12.56
CA ASP A 136 13.92 4.57 -13.19
C ASP A 136 12.54 5.04 -12.69
N ASP A 137 11.57 4.12 -12.56
CA ASP A 137 10.22 4.46 -12.07
C ASP A 137 10.25 4.93 -10.60
N LEU A 138 11.04 4.26 -9.76
CA LEU A 138 11.23 4.65 -8.36
C LEU A 138 11.94 6.01 -8.26
N TRP A 139 12.98 6.21 -9.07
CA TRP A 139 13.77 7.44 -9.05
C TRP A 139 12.99 8.63 -9.60
N GLU A 140 12.13 8.41 -10.59
CA GLU A 140 11.19 9.42 -11.09
C GLU A 140 10.29 9.94 -9.95
N ILE A 141 9.77 9.04 -9.10
CA ILE A 141 8.94 9.46 -7.97
C ILE A 141 9.79 10.17 -6.91
N ILE A 142 10.89 9.57 -6.48
CA ILE A 142 11.76 10.13 -5.42
C ILE A 142 12.35 11.50 -5.82
N GLY A 143 12.69 11.67 -7.10
CA GLY A 143 13.33 12.87 -7.61
C GLY A 143 12.37 14.03 -7.87
N ASN A 144 11.08 13.74 -8.14
CA ASN A 144 10.14 14.75 -8.63
C ASN A 144 8.92 15.00 -7.73
N TYR A 145 8.60 14.13 -6.76
CA TYR A 145 7.42 14.24 -5.89
C TYR A 145 7.78 13.98 -4.42
#